data_AF-A0A6B2H6X1-F1
#
_entry.id   AF-A0A6B2H6X1-F1
#
_cell.length_a   1.000
_cell.length_b   1.000
_cell.length_c   1.000
_cell.angle_alpha   90.00
_cell.angle_beta   90.00
_cell.angle_gamma   90.00
#
_symmetry.space_group_name_H-M   'P 1'
#
loop_
_entity.id
_entity.type
_entity.pdbx_description
1 polymer ?
#
loop_
_entity_poly.entity_id
_entity_poly.type
_entity_poly.pdbx_seq_one_letter_code
_entity_poly.pdbx_strand_id
1 'polypeptide(L)'
;MVLLLFFGKSFGVSANLRTICSACGAGKTVKFFDFDWRSQTWNLLFLVGAVIGGVISSQFLSNGEVVQISQATIQDLSQMGISAPNGIQPEELFSLEALFTVKGFLILLLGGFAIGFGARYAGGCTSGHAISGLSNLQWPSLVAVIGFFIGGLITTWVLMPLIF
;
A
#
# COMPACT_ATOMS: atom_id res chain seq x y z
N MET A 1 -16.59 10.19 -0.22
CA MET A 1 -16.45 9.98 1.24
C MET A 1 -17.75 10.23 1.99
N VAL A 2 -18.52 11.28 1.65
CA VAL A 2 -19.86 11.57 2.20
C VAL A 2 -20.81 10.35 2.15
N LEU A 3 -20.95 9.69 1.00
CA LEU A 3 -21.80 8.49 0.87
C LEU A 3 -21.36 7.36 1.81
N LEU A 4 -20.05 7.12 1.95
CA LEU A 4 -19.52 6.09 2.84
C LEU A 4 -19.83 6.41 4.30
N LEU A 5 -19.61 7.66 4.72
CA LEU A 5 -19.96 8.12 6.07
C LEU A 5 -21.46 8.01 6.34
N PHE A 6 -22.29 8.38 5.37
CA PHE A 6 -23.75 8.27 5.48
C PHE A 6 -24.22 6.83 5.72
N PHE A 7 -23.60 5.85 5.05
CA PHE A 7 -23.90 4.43 5.24
C PHE A 7 -23.06 3.76 6.36
N GLY A 8 -22.34 4.55 7.17
CA GLY A 8 -21.50 4.03 8.26
C GLY A 8 -20.39 3.09 7.79
N LYS A 9 -19.91 3.26 6.55
CA LYS A 9 -18.90 2.41 5.92
C LYS A 9 -17.51 3.05 5.99
N SER A 10 -16.52 2.24 6.29
CA SER A 10 -15.11 2.67 6.34
C SER A 10 -14.41 2.48 4.99
N PHE A 11 -13.41 3.32 4.73
CA PHE A 11 -12.48 3.20 3.61
C PHE A 11 -11.09 2.88 4.17
N GLY A 12 -10.63 1.65 4.01
CA GLY A 12 -9.38 1.21 4.62
C GLY A 12 -8.89 -0.13 4.07
N VAL A 13 -7.67 -0.15 3.51
CA VAL A 13 -7.08 -1.38 2.95
C VAL A 13 -6.47 -2.25 4.04
N SER A 14 -5.75 -1.68 5.01
CA SER A 14 -5.06 -2.44 6.07
C SER A 14 -6.00 -3.22 6.98
N ALA A 15 -7.22 -2.73 7.19
CA ALA A 15 -8.24 -3.45 7.94
C ALA A 15 -8.59 -4.81 7.29
N ASN A 16 -8.49 -4.91 5.97
CA ASN A 16 -8.75 -6.16 5.25
C ASN A 16 -7.76 -7.26 5.56
N LEU A 17 -6.47 -6.92 5.70
CA LEU A 17 -5.45 -7.91 6.08
C LEU A 17 -5.79 -8.52 7.45
N ARG A 18 -6.23 -7.68 8.41
CA ARG A 18 -6.69 -8.16 9.72
C ARG A 18 -7.93 -9.05 9.60
N THR A 19 -8.92 -8.66 8.79
CA THR A 19 -10.14 -9.44 8.54
C THR A 19 -9.82 -10.79 7.91
N ILE A 20 -8.91 -10.84 6.93
CA ILE A 20 -8.46 -12.08 6.28
C ILE A 20 -7.76 -12.98 7.31
N CYS A 21 -6.82 -12.45 8.11
CA CYS A 21 -6.17 -13.24 9.16
C CYS A 21 -7.19 -13.83 10.16
N SER A 22 -8.20 -13.06 10.57
CA SER A 22 -9.29 -13.55 11.42
C SER A 22 -10.09 -14.67 10.74
N ALA A 23 -10.47 -14.48 9.47
CA ALA A 23 -11.20 -15.47 8.69
C ALA A 23 -10.41 -16.79 8.47
N CYS A 24 -9.08 -16.69 8.30
CA CYS A 24 -8.18 -17.84 8.22
C CYS A 24 -7.96 -18.56 9.57
N GLY A 25 -8.57 -18.07 10.67
CA GLY A 25 -8.53 -18.73 11.97
C GLY A 25 -7.44 -18.22 12.92
N ALA A 26 -6.73 -17.14 12.61
CA ALA A 26 -5.74 -16.55 13.52
C ALA A 26 -6.37 -16.04 14.84
N GLY A 27 -7.69 -15.82 14.86
CA GLY A 27 -8.43 -15.49 16.10
C GLY A 27 -8.39 -16.59 17.15
N LYS A 28 -8.15 -17.86 16.75
CA LYS A 28 -8.02 -18.98 17.69
C LYS A 28 -6.73 -18.95 18.50
N THR A 29 -5.69 -18.30 17.98
CA THR A 29 -4.34 -18.28 18.57
C THR A 29 -3.98 -16.90 19.12
N VAL A 30 -4.47 -15.82 18.51
CA VAL A 30 -4.10 -14.45 18.84
C VAL A 30 -5.35 -13.60 19.04
N LYS A 31 -5.53 -13.10 20.27
CA LYS A 31 -6.68 -12.28 20.68
C LYS A 31 -6.93 -11.04 19.80
N PHE A 32 -5.88 -10.49 19.18
CA PHE A 32 -6.04 -9.36 18.25
C PHE A 32 -6.91 -9.69 17.02
N PHE A 33 -6.90 -10.95 16.56
CA PHE A 33 -7.70 -11.42 15.44
C PHE A 33 -9.02 -12.08 15.88
N ASP A 34 -9.29 -12.14 17.18
CA ASP A 34 -10.51 -12.69 17.75
C ASP A 34 -11.64 -11.66 17.71
N PHE A 35 -12.33 -11.60 16.58
CA PHE A 35 -13.52 -10.78 16.37
C PHE A 35 -14.38 -11.39 15.27
N ASP A 36 -15.65 -11.00 15.19
CA ASP A 36 -16.51 -11.41 14.09
C ASP A 36 -16.12 -10.72 12.78
N TRP A 37 -15.31 -11.40 11.97
CA TRP A 37 -14.86 -10.91 10.68
C TRP A 37 -16.01 -10.66 9.69
N ARG A 38 -17.16 -11.33 9.84
CA ARG A 38 -18.32 -11.15 8.95
C ARG A 38 -18.94 -9.76 9.11
N SER A 39 -18.80 -9.14 10.29
CA SER A 39 -19.16 -7.73 10.49
C SER A 39 -18.39 -6.76 9.58
N GLN A 40 -17.22 -7.17 9.08
CA GLN A 40 -16.34 -6.37 8.22
C GLN A 40 -16.45 -6.75 6.74
N THR A 41 -17.50 -7.46 6.31
CA THR A 41 -17.69 -7.91 4.92
C THR A 41 -17.62 -6.77 3.90
N TRP A 42 -18.06 -5.56 4.28
CA TRP A 42 -17.93 -4.36 3.45
C TRP A 42 -16.48 -4.08 3.02
N ASN A 43 -15.53 -4.22 3.94
CA ASN A 43 -14.12 -3.94 3.63
C ASN A 43 -13.60 -4.96 2.61
N LEU A 44 -13.99 -6.23 2.73
CA LEU A 44 -13.60 -7.29 1.80
C LEU A 44 -14.18 -7.04 0.40
N LEU A 45 -15.46 -6.66 0.33
CA LEU A 45 -16.09 -6.28 -0.94
C LEU A 45 -15.36 -5.09 -1.57
N PHE A 46 -14.99 -4.09 -0.78
CA PHE A 46 -14.20 -2.96 -1.24
C PHE A 46 -12.82 -3.40 -1.78
N LEU A 47 -12.12 -4.31 -1.09
CA LEU A 47 -10.83 -4.82 -1.53
C LEU A 47 -10.95 -5.54 -2.88
N VAL A 48 -11.92 -6.46 -3.01
CA VAL A 48 -12.16 -7.19 -4.27
C VAL A 48 -12.56 -6.22 -5.38
N GLY A 49 -13.44 -5.27 -5.09
CA GLY A 49 -13.84 -4.23 -6.05
C GLY A 49 -12.67 -3.37 -6.51
N ALA A 50 -11.73 -3.04 -5.61
CA ALA A 50 -10.52 -2.30 -5.95
C ALA A 50 -9.58 -3.11 -6.87
N VAL A 51 -9.42 -4.41 -6.63
CA VAL A 51 -8.65 -5.31 -7.51
C VAL A 51 -9.28 -5.41 -8.88
N ILE A 52 -10.60 -5.68 -8.96
CA ILE A 52 -11.33 -5.75 -10.23
C ILE A 52 -11.25 -4.41 -10.97
N GLY A 53 -11.46 -3.30 -10.27
CA GLY A 53 -11.34 -1.95 -10.83
C GLY A 53 -9.93 -1.68 -11.38
N GLY A 54 -8.89 -2.13 -10.69
CA GLY A 54 -7.51 -2.05 -11.17
C GLY A 54 -7.29 -2.84 -12.46
N VAL A 55 -7.80 -4.09 -12.53
CA VAL A 55 -7.71 -4.92 -13.76
C VAL A 55 -8.46 -4.28 -14.92
N ILE A 56 -9.70 -3.83 -14.69
CA ILE A 56 -10.50 -3.16 -15.73
C ILE A 56 -9.78 -1.89 -16.20
N SER A 57 -9.28 -1.09 -15.26
CA SER A 57 -8.57 0.14 -15.59
C SER A 57 -7.30 -0.14 -16.41
N SER A 58 -6.55 -1.18 -16.05
CA SER A 58 -5.30 -1.56 -16.73
C SER A 58 -5.51 -2.24 -18.08
N GLN A 59 -6.68 -2.81 -18.36
CA GLN A 59 -6.92 -3.53 -19.62
C GLN A 59 -7.75 -2.70 -20.61
N PHE A 60 -8.70 -1.89 -20.11
CA PHE A 60 -9.69 -1.22 -20.95
C PHE A 60 -9.58 0.31 -20.94
N LEU A 61 -9.05 0.91 -19.87
CA LEU A 61 -8.97 2.38 -19.74
C LEU A 61 -7.56 2.92 -19.93
N SER A 62 -6.51 2.08 -19.86
CA SER A 62 -5.14 2.53 -20.05
C SER A 62 -4.83 2.75 -21.53
N ASN A 63 -4.30 3.92 -21.85
CA ASN A 63 -4.00 4.36 -23.21
C ASN A 63 -2.68 3.76 -23.76
N GLY A 64 -2.00 2.91 -22.97
CA GLY A 64 -0.65 2.42 -23.25
C GLY A 64 0.46 3.47 -23.02
N GLU A 65 0.12 4.65 -22.50
CA GLU A 65 1.11 5.66 -22.12
C GLU A 65 1.87 5.21 -20.87
N VAL A 66 3.20 5.32 -20.93
CA VAL A 66 4.07 5.10 -19.78
C VAL A 66 3.94 6.22 -18.76
N VAL A 67 4.25 5.91 -17.50
CA VAL A 67 4.23 6.89 -16.41
C VAL A 67 5.22 8.02 -16.72
N GLN A 68 4.70 9.24 -16.90
CA GLN A 68 5.49 10.43 -17.16
C GLN A 68 6.18 10.88 -15.87
N ILE A 69 7.49 10.68 -15.78
CA ILE A 69 8.33 11.18 -14.69
C ILE A 69 9.36 12.18 -15.22
N SER A 70 9.90 13.02 -14.33
CA SER A 70 10.87 14.04 -14.73
C SER A 70 12.17 13.42 -15.24
N GLN A 71 12.87 14.13 -16.14
CA GLN A 71 14.16 13.67 -16.66
C GLN A 71 15.21 13.49 -15.55
N ALA A 72 15.16 14.32 -14.51
CA ALA A 72 16.03 14.18 -13.34
C ALA A 72 15.76 12.84 -12.61
N THR A 73 14.49 12.49 -12.41
CA THR A 73 14.12 11.22 -11.78
C THR A 73 14.58 10.01 -12.60
N ILE A 74 14.51 10.08 -13.93
CA ILE A 74 15.03 9.00 -14.79
C ILE A 74 16.53 8.83 -14.61
N GLN A 75 17.28 9.93 -14.52
CA GLN A 75 18.72 9.90 -14.30
C GLN A 75 19.06 9.30 -12.92
N ASP A 76 18.38 9.73 -11.87
CA ASP A 76 18.59 9.20 -10.51
C ASP A 76 18.28 7.70 -10.43
N LEU A 77 17.17 7.25 -11.03
CA LEU A 77 16.78 5.83 -11.07
C LEU A 77 17.79 5.00 -11.89
N SER A 78 18.30 5.53 -13.00
CA SER A 78 19.28 4.82 -13.83
C SER A 78 20.60 4.56 -13.09
N GLN A 79 21.01 5.45 -12.19
CA GLN A 79 22.19 5.26 -11.33
C GLN A 79 21.99 4.11 -10.34
N MET A 80 20.74 3.86 -9.95
CA MET A 80 20.32 2.75 -9.08
C MET A 80 20.01 1.46 -9.85
N GLY A 81 20.28 1.42 -11.15
CA GLY A 81 19.99 0.26 -12.00
C GLY A 81 18.50 0.02 -12.27
N ILE A 82 17.65 1.04 -12.07
CA ILE A 82 16.21 0.99 -12.38
C ILE A 82 16.01 1.68 -13.73
N SER A 83 15.46 0.96 -14.71
CA SER A 83 15.24 1.51 -16.05
C SER A 83 14.10 2.53 -16.08
N ALA A 84 14.02 3.28 -17.19
CA ALA A 84 12.93 4.22 -17.40
C ALA A 84 11.57 3.49 -17.38
N PRO A 85 10.47 4.15 -16.95
CA PRO A 85 9.19 3.48 -16.80
C PRO A 85 8.69 2.86 -18.10
N ASN A 86 8.59 1.52 -18.13
CA ASN A 86 7.95 0.75 -19.20
C ASN A 86 6.52 0.31 -18.84
N GLY A 87 6.07 0.67 -17.63
CA GLY A 87 4.76 0.34 -17.09
C GLY A 87 4.46 1.15 -15.83
N ILE A 88 3.49 0.69 -15.04
CA ILE A 88 3.06 1.38 -13.80
C ILE A 88 4.09 1.18 -12.65
N GLN A 89 4.88 0.11 -12.72
CA GLN A 89 5.86 -0.26 -11.71
C GLN A 89 7.15 -0.80 -12.37
N PRO A 90 8.32 -0.64 -11.73
CA PRO A 90 9.59 -1.15 -12.25
C PRO A 90 9.64 -2.68 -12.18
N GLU A 91 9.90 -3.31 -13.32
CA GLU A 91 9.97 -4.78 -13.44
C GLU A 91 11.15 -5.35 -12.64
N GLU A 92 12.22 -4.58 -12.47
CA GLU A 92 13.40 -4.96 -11.70
C GLU A 92 13.10 -5.21 -10.22
N LEU A 93 12.00 -4.65 -9.70
CA LEU A 93 11.58 -4.81 -8.31
C LEU A 93 10.40 -5.77 -8.16
N PHE A 94 9.44 -5.74 -9.09
CA PHE A 94 8.14 -6.38 -8.93
C PHE A 94 7.89 -7.56 -9.88
N SER A 95 8.86 -7.92 -10.74
CA SER A 95 8.78 -9.12 -11.57
C SER A 95 8.86 -10.40 -10.74
N LEU A 96 8.35 -11.50 -11.30
CA LEU A 96 8.46 -12.82 -10.69
C LEU A 96 9.92 -13.25 -10.56
N GLU A 97 10.73 -12.89 -11.55
CA GLU A 97 12.16 -13.14 -11.57
C GLU A 97 12.85 -12.42 -10.41
N ALA A 98 12.56 -11.12 -10.20
CA ALA A 98 13.09 -10.35 -9.08
C ALA A 98 12.67 -10.93 -7.73
N LEU A 99 11.42 -11.37 -7.59
CA LEU A 99 10.87 -12.03 -6.39
C LEU A 99 11.62 -13.30 -6.00
N PHE A 100 12.11 -14.07 -6.97
CA PHE A 100 12.89 -15.29 -6.70
C PHE A 100 14.39 -15.02 -6.49
N THR A 101 14.86 -13.78 -6.65
CA THR A 101 16.21 -13.39 -6.23
C THR A 101 16.27 -13.15 -4.73
N VAL A 102 17.43 -13.44 -4.11
CA VAL A 102 17.63 -13.18 -2.66
C VAL A 102 17.44 -11.69 -2.35
N LYS A 103 17.99 -10.80 -3.18
CA LYS A 103 17.88 -9.35 -2.99
C LYS A 103 16.42 -8.87 -3.08
N GLY A 104 15.72 -9.21 -4.16
CA GLY A 104 14.33 -8.79 -4.36
C GLY A 104 13.37 -9.38 -3.31
N PHE A 105 13.53 -10.66 -2.97
CA PHE A 105 12.77 -11.30 -1.90
C PHE A 105 12.95 -10.57 -0.55
N LEU A 106 14.20 -10.28 -0.15
CA LEU A 106 14.48 -9.60 1.11
C LEU A 106 13.92 -8.18 1.14
N ILE A 107 14.04 -7.43 0.04
CA ILE A 107 13.49 -6.07 -0.05
C ILE A 107 11.97 -6.10 0.12
N LEU A 108 11.27 -6.98 -0.59
CA LEU A 108 9.82 -7.07 -0.53
C LEU A 108 9.32 -7.62 0.81
N LEU A 109 10.02 -8.59 1.40
CA LEU A 109 9.69 -9.13 2.71
C LEU A 109 9.84 -8.07 3.80
N LEU A 110 11.00 -7.40 3.87
CA LEU A 110 11.29 -6.38 4.87
C LEU A 110 10.44 -5.13 4.66
N GLY A 111 10.24 -4.71 3.41
CA GLY A 111 9.37 -3.59 3.06
C GLY A 111 7.91 -3.87 3.44
N GLY A 112 7.38 -5.06 3.07
CA GLY A 112 6.04 -5.49 3.44
C GLY A 112 5.85 -5.59 4.95
N PHE A 113 6.84 -6.13 5.67
CA PHE A 113 6.83 -6.15 7.13
C PHE A 113 6.80 -4.74 7.73
N ALA A 114 7.67 -3.83 7.26
CA ALA A 114 7.72 -2.45 7.75
C ALA A 114 6.41 -1.70 7.50
N ILE A 115 5.79 -1.87 6.33
CA ILE A 115 4.48 -1.30 5.99
C ILE A 115 3.40 -1.87 6.91
N GLY A 116 3.35 -3.19 7.08
CA GLY A 116 2.35 -3.85 7.94
C GLY A 116 2.47 -3.44 9.41
N PHE A 117 3.69 -3.44 9.94
CA PHE A 117 4.01 -2.99 11.28
C PHE A 117 3.67 -1.51 11.46
N GLY A 118 4.12 -0.65 10.56
CA GLY A 118 3.88 0.80 10.61
C GLY A 118 2.39 1.14 10.53
N ALA A 119 1.64 0.50 9.63
CA ALA A 119 0.19 0.70 9.54
C ALA A 119 -0.53 0.28 10.83
N ARG A 120 -0.08 -0.78 11.49
CA ARG A 120 -0.63 -1.19 12.78
C ARG A 120 -0.25 -0.22 13.90
N TYR A 121 0.99 0.26 13.92
CA TYR A 121 1.48 1.20 14.91
C TYR A 121 0.75 2.55 14.82
N ALA A 122 0.53 3.05 13.60
CA ALA A 122 -0.23 4.27 13.35
C ALA A 122 -1.75 4.13 13.57
N GLY A 123 -2.26 2.89 13.63
CA GLY A 123 -3.70 2.63 13.73
C GLY A 123 -4.45 2.73 12.40
N GLY A 124 -3.74 2.72 11.27
CA GLY A 124 -4.29 2.84 9.93
C GLY A 124 -3.19 2.94 8.85
N CYS A 125 -3.57 2.80 7.58
CA CYS A 125 -2.68 3.02 6.44
C CYS A 125 -3.00 4.34 5.73
N THR A 126 -2.31 4.64 4.62
CA THR A 126 -2.52 5.85 3.81
C THR A 126 -3.98 6.08 3.42
N SER A 127 -4.71 5.03 3.01
CA SER A 127 -6.14 5.15 2.68
C SER A 127 -6.98 5.59 3.90
N GLY A 128 -6.66 5.12 5.10
CA GLY A 128 -7.38 5.48 6.33
C GLY A 128 -7.04 6.88 6.82
N HIS A 129 -5.76 7.22 6.91
CA HIS A 129 -5.32 8.51 7.44
C HIS A 129 -5.34 9.62 6.38
N ALA A 130 -4.74 9.40 5.20
CA ALA A 130 -4.61 10.45 4.18
C ALA A 130 -5.92 10.72 3.44
N ILE A 131 -6.66 9.67 3.05
CA ILE A 131 -7.92 9.86 2.31
C ILE A 131 -9.06 10.15 3.28
N SER A 132 -9.40 9.23 4.18
CA SER A 132 -10.54 9.43 5.09
C SER A 132 -10.25 10.37 6.26
N GLY A 133 -9.12 10.21 6.93
CA GLY A 133 -8.77 10.95 8.14
C GLY A 133 -8.58 12.44 7.91
N LEU A 134 -7.78 12.82 6.90
CA LEU A 134 -7.59 14.23 6.53
C LEU A 134 -8.86 14.86 5.98
N SER A 135 -9.67 14.13 5.19
CA SER A 135 -10.98 14.63 4.75
C SER A 135 -11.92 14.94 5.92
N ASN A 136 -11.74 14.24 7.05
CA ASN A 136 -12.49 14.45 8.28
C ASN A 136 -11.76 15.38 9.28
N LEU A 137 -10.70 16.07 8.86
CA LEU A 137 -9.90 16.99 9.69
C LEU A 137 -9.37 16.38 11.00
N GLN A 138 -9.06 15.08 10.99
CA GLN A 138 -8.57 14.40 12.18
C GLN A 138 -7.09 14.74 12.45
N TRP A 139 -6.82 15.38 13.59
CA TRP A 139 -5.47 15.71 14.02
C TRP A 139 -4.51 14.50 14.07
N PRO A 140 -4.91 13.33 14.62
CA PRO A 140 -4.04 12.15 14.61
C PRO A 140 -3.65 11.70 13.20
N SER A 141 -4.58 11.85 12.24
CA SER A 141 -4.33 11.49 10.84
C SER A 141 -3.36 12.45 10.16
N LEU A 142 -3.38 13.74 10.51
CA LEU A 142 -2.37 14.69 10.04
C LEU A 142 -0.98 14.32 10.52
N VAL A 143 -0.83 14.02 11.81
CA VAL A 143 0.47 13.60 12.38
C VAL A 143 0.96 12.31 11.71
N ALA A 144 0.08 11.32 11.53
CA ALA A 144 0.42 10.07 10.85
C ALA A 144 0.90 10.30 9.41
N VAL A 145 0.20 11.16 8.65
CA VAL A 145 0.56 11.46 7.26
C VAL A 145 1.90 12.19 7.17
N ILE A 146 2.17 13.15 8.04
CA ILE A 146 3.49 13.80 8.10
C ILE A 146 4.58 12.76 8.33
N GLY A 147 4.36 11.82 9.27
CA GLY A 147 5.27 10.70 9.50
C GLY A 147 5.47 9.81 8.28
N PHE A 148 4.40 9.50 7.52
CA PHE A 148 4.50 8.73 6.29
C PHE A 148 5.36 9.42 5.23
N PHE A 149 5.19 10.74 5.05
CA PHE A 149 6.02 11.52 4.12
C PHE A 149 7.48 11.58 4.55
N ILE A 150 7.77 11.76 5.85
CA ILE A 150 9.13 11.73 6.37
C ILE A 150 9.77 10.35 6.11
N GLY A 151 9.04 9.27 6.40
CA GLY A 151 9.51 7.90 6.12
C GLY A 151 9.76 7.65 4.62
N GLY A 152 8.88 8.16 3.76
CA GLY A 152 9.05 8.13 2.31
C GLY A 152 10.33 8.86 1.86
N LEU A 153 10.54 10.08 2.34
CA LEU A 153 11.75 10.86 2.05
C LEU A 153 13.03 10.17 2.54
N ILE A 154 13.03 9.63 3.76
CA ILE A 154 14.17 8.85 4.27
C ILE A 154 14.42 7.63 3.37
N THR A 155 13.35 6.96 2.93
CA THR A 155 13.49 5.81 2.04
C THR A 155 14.09 6.22 0.69
N THR A 156 13.61 7.28 0.07
CA THR A 156 14.10 7.77 -1.23
C THR A 156 15.54 8.26 -1.16
N TRP A 157 15.90 9.07 -0.15
CA TRP A 157 17.20 9.75 -0.10
C TRP A 157 18.29 8.97 0.64
N VAL A 158 17.91 8.02 1.50
CA VAL A 158 18.87 7.27 2.33
C VAL A 158 18.83 5.79 2.01
N LEU A 159 17.66 5.14 2.09
CA LEU A 159 17.60 3.68 1.96
C LEU A 159 17.78 3.20 0.51
N MET A 160 17.12 3.83 -0.46
CA MET A 160 17.23 3.42 -1.86
C MET A 160 18.67 3.44 -2.38
N PRO A 161 19.47 4.52 -2.21
CA PRO A 161 20.87 4.55 -2.65
C PRO A 161 21.80 3.56 -1.91
N LEU A 162 21.40 3.08 -0.73
CA LEU A 162 22.17 2.08 0.02
C LEU A 162 21.83 0.65 -0.40
N ILE A 163 20.61 0.43 -0.90
CA ILE A 163 20.10 -0.89 -1.29
C ILE A 163 20.39 -1.18 -2.77
N PHE A 164 20.32 -0.16 -3.63
CA PHE A 164 20.50 -0.26 -5.07
C PHE A 164 21.85 0.30 -5.50
#